data_AF-A0AA42W7W9-F1
#
_entry.id   AF-A0AA42W7W9-F1
#
_cell.length_a   1.000
_cell.length_b   1.000
_cell.length_c   1.000
_cell.angle_alpha   90.00
_cell.angle_beta   90.00
_cell.angle_gamma   90.00
#
_symmetry.space_group_name_H-M   'P 1'
#
loop_
_entity.id
_entity.type
_entity.pdbx_description
1 polymer ?
#
loop_
_entity_poly.entity_id
_entity_poly.type
_entity_poly.pdbx_seq_one_letter_code
_entity_poly.pdbx_strand_id
1 'polypeptide(L)'
;ALQQLIKDVESGTTDFQMVLVYDVSRWGRFQDADESAYYEYICRRAGIHVTYVAEQLENDGSPVSTIVKGVKRAMAGEYSRELSAKVFAGQCRLIELGYRQGGPAGYGLRRVLIDQSGSVKSELTRGEHKSLQTDRVILMPGPDAEVQTVNQIYKWFIDGGIPESEIAARLNGQGTRTDLD
;
A
#
# COMPACT_ATOMS: atom_id res chain seq x y z
N ALA A 1 -13.39 -3.59 10.07
CA ALA A 1 -14.67 -2.93 9.77
C ALA A 1 -15.59 -3.84 8.97
N LEU A 2 -15.33 -4.11 7.68
CA LEU A 2 -16.18 -4.99 6.86
C LEU A 2 -16.41 -6.39 7.48
N GLN A 3 -15.35 -7.04 7.97
CA GLN A 3 -15.49 -8.34 8.64
C GLN A 3 -16.40 -8.31 9.87
N GLN A 4 -16.44 -7.19 10.60
CA GLN A 4 -17.34 -7.05 11.75
C GLN A 4 -18.78 -6.88 11.28
N LEU A 5 -19.00 -6.03 10.27
CA LEU A 5 -20.31 -5.85 9.64
C LEU A 5 -20.90 -7.20 9.19
N ILE A 6 -20.11 -8.03 8.51
CA ILE A 6 -20.58 -9.35 8.04
C ILE A 6 -20.89 -10.28 9.21
N LYS A 7 -20.05 -10.29 10.27
CA LYS A 7 -20.34 -11.08 11.47
C LYS A 7 -21.65 -10.67 12.15
N ASP A 8 -21.90 -9.36 12.25
CA ASP A 8 -23.12 -8.84 12.87
C ASP A 8 -24.36 -9.22 12.04
N VAL A 9 -24.25 -9.14 10.70
CA VAL A 9 -25.28 -9.58 9.76
C VAL A 9 -25.55 -11.09 9.88
N GLU A 10 -24.51 -11.91 9.99
CA GLU A 10 -24.64 -13.37 10.10
C GLU A 10 -25.14 -13.84 11.47
N SER A 11 -24.86 -13.10 12.54
CA SER A 11 -25.38 -13.41 13.88
C SER A 11 -26.86 -13.07 14.03
N GLY A 12 -27.44 -12.30 13.10
CA GLY A 12 -28.84 -11.86 13.15
C GLY A 12 -29.13 -10.89 14.30
N THR A 13 -28.11 -10.29 14.90
CA THR A 13 -28.22 -9.36 16.03
C THR A 13 -28.12 -7.89 15.61
N THR A 14 -28.31 -7.59 14.32
CA THR A 14 -28.21 -6.24 13.78
C THR A 14 -29.41 -5.38 14.18
N ASP A 15 -29.16 -4.14 14.59
CA ASP A 15 -30.17 -3.11 14.86
C ASP A 15 -30.52 -2.26 13.63
N PHE A 16 -29.97 -2.61 12.46
CA PHE A 16 -30.18 -1.92 11.19
C PHE A 16 -30.83 -2.82 10.14
N GLN A 17 -31.56 -2.20 9.21
CA GLN A 17 -32.23 -2.88 8.08
C GLN A 17 -31.59 -2.55 6.73
N MET A 18 -30.61 -1.65 6.71
CA MET A 18 -29.95 -1.19 5.49
C MET A 18 -28.46 -0.92 5.70
N VAL A 19 -27.65 -1.30 4.70
CA VAL A 19 -26.23 -0.96 4.60
C VAL A 19 -26.04 -0.02 3.42
N LEU A 20 -25.50 1.17 3.69
CA LEU A 20 -25.13 2.13 2.66
C LEU A 20 -23.68 1.90 2.26
N VAL A 21 -23.45 1.67 0.97
CA VAL A 21 -22.13 1.43 0.40
C VAL A 21 -21.87 2.49 -0.67
N TYR A 22 -20.68 3.08 -0.71
CA TYR A 22 -20.40 4.10 -1.71
C TYR A 22 -20.48 3.53 -3.14
N ASP A 23 -19.73 2.45 -3.43
CA ASP A 23 -19.76 1.71 -4.70
C ASP A 23 -19.36 0.24 -4.46
N VAL A 24 -19.43 -0.59 -5.51
CA VAL A 24 -19.07 -2.01 -5.46
C VAL A 24 -17.63 -2.26 -4.97
N SER A 25 -16.71 -1.32 -5.16
CA SER A 25 -15.30 -1.46 -4.77
C SER A 25 -15.07 -1.53 -3.26
N ARG A 26 -16.10 -1.19 -2.45
CA ARG A 26 -16.04 -1.20 -0.98
C ARG A 26 -16.21 -2.57 -0.35
N TRP A 27 -16.66 -3.57 -1.12
CA TRP A 27 -16.73 -4.95 -0.63
C TRP A 27 -15.36 -5.60 -0.53
N GLY A 28 -14.35 -5.10 -1.25
CA GLY A 28 -12.97 -5.53 -1.09
C GLY A 28 -12.16 -5.36 -2.37
N ARG A 29 -10.90 -5.79 -2.33
CA ARG A 29 -9.99 -5.78 -3.49
C ARG A 29 -10.04 -7.13 -4.20
N PHE A 30 -11.22 -7.56 -4.58
CA PHE A 30 -11.41 -8.85 -5.26
C PHE A 30 -11.34 -8.64 -6.76
N GLN A 31 -10.51 -9.45 -7.42
CA GLN A 31 -10.55 -9.56 -8.89
C GLN A 31 -11.80 -10.30 -9.34
N ASP A 32 -12.38 -11.11 -8.46
CA ASP A 32 -13.62 -11.82 -8.68
C ASP A 32 -14.83 -10.96 -8.27
N ALA A 33 -15.66 -10.66 -9.26
CA ALA A 33 -16.94 -9.96 -9.13
C ALA A 33 -17.93 -10.70 -8.22
N ASP A 34 -17.80 -12.02 -8.11
CA ASP A 34 -18.75 -12.88 -7.41
C ASP A 34 -18.60 -12.78 -5.89
N GLU A 35 -17.45 -12.36 -5.37
CA GLU A 35 -17.28 -12.09 -3.93
C GLU A 35 -18.13 -10.90 -3.46
N SER A 36 -18.25 -9.86 -4.28
CA SER A 36 -19.14 -8.73 -3.97
C SER A 36 -20.62 -9.16 -4.01
N ALA A 37 -20.96 -10.10 -4.89
CA ALA A 37 -22.27 -10.71 -4.95
C ALA A 37 -22.57 -11.56 -3.71
N TYR A 38 -21.57 -12.29 -3.23
CA TYR A 38 -21.64 -13.14 -2.04
C TYR A 38 -21.96 -12.31 -0.78
N TYR A 39 -21.25 -11.20 -0.54
CA TYR A 39 -21.56 -10.34 0.61
C TYR A 39 -22.94 -9.68 0.50
N GLU A 40 -23.33 -9.23 -0.69
CA GLU A 40 -24.68 -8.68 -0.91
C GLU A 40 -25.76 -9.75 -0.66
N TYR A 41 -25.49 -11.01 -1.05
CA TYR A 41 -26.38 -12.13 -0.80
C TYR A 41 -26.51 -12.46 0.70
N ILE A 42 -25.42 -12.44 1.46
CA ILE A 42 -25.45 -12.63 2.92
C ILE A 42 -26.37 -11.59 3.57
N CYS A 43 -26.18 -10.31 3.24
CA CYS A 43 -27.02 -9.22 3.75
C CYS A 43 -28.50 -9.43 3.37
N ARG A 44 -28.78 -9.75 2.10
CA ARG A 44 -30.15 -10.00 1.64
C ARG A 44 -30.80 -11.18 2.36
N ARG A 45 -30.05 -12.27 2.60
CA ARG A 45 -30.54 -13.45 3.33
C ARG A 45 -30.90 -13.12 4.78
N ALA A 46 -30.20 -12.17 5.39
CA ALA A 46 -30.51 -11.64 6.72
C ALA A 46 -31.62 -10.57 6.72
N GLY A 47 -32.24 -10.27 5.57
CA GLY A 47 -33.27 -9.24 5.45
C GLY A 47 -32.75 -7.80 5.39
N ILE A 48 -31.43 -7.64 5.25
CA ILE A 48 -30.76 -6.33 5.25
C ILE A 48 -30.54 -5.88 3.81
N HIS A 49 -31.05 -4.69 3.49
CA HIS A 49 -30.95 -4.10 2.16
C HIS A 49 -29.59 -3.44 1.94
N VAL A 50 -28.96 -3.70 0.81
CA VAL A 50 -27.70 -3.03 0.42
C VAL A 50 -28.01 -1.95 -0.62
N THR A 51 -27.65 -0.71 -0.33
CA THR A 51 -27.86 0.42 -1.25
C THR A 51 -26.51 1.03 -1.63
N TYR A 52 -26.27 1.18 -2.93
CA TYR A 52 -25.07 1.82 -3.46
C TYR A 52 -25.35 3.30 -3.72
N VAL A 53 -24.64 4.19 -3.04
CA VAL A 53 -24.96 5.64 -3.00
C VAL A 53 -24.40 6.39 -4.20
N ALA A 54 -23.26 5.97 -4.75
CA ALA A 54 -22.66 6.58 -5.94
C ALA A 54 -23.16 5.96 -7.26
N GLU A 55 -24.00 4.92 -7.18
CA GLU A 55 -24.54 4.20 -8.33
C GLU A 55 -25.97 4.70 -8.60
N GLN A 56 -26.21 5.32 -9.76
CA GLN A 56 -27.54 5.78 -10.20
C GLN A 56 -28.47 4.63 -10.64
N LEU A 57 -28.53 3.54 -9.89
CA LEU A 57 -29.38 2.39 -10.20
C LEU A 57 -30.11 1.96 -8.94
N GLU A 58 -31.45 1.92 -9.02
CA GLU A 58 -32.28 1.32 -8.00
C GLU A 58 -31.89 -0.15 -7.85
N ASN A 59 -31.58 -0.59 -6.63
CA ASN A 59 -31.33 -2.00 -6.32
C ASN A 59 -32.67 -2.74 -6.20
N ASP A 60 -33.48 -2.66 -7.24
CA ASP A 60 -34.87 -3.14 -7.31
C ASP A 60 -34.98 -4.65 -7.51
N GLY A 61 -33.84 -5.34 -7.68
CA GLY A 61 -33.77 -6.78 -7.95
C GLY A 61 -34.24 -7.16 -9.35
N SER A 62 -34.46 -6.20 -10.25
CA SER A 62 -34.85 -6.48 -11.62
C SER A 62 -33.77 -7.29 -12.36
N PRO A 63 -34.15 -8.13 -13.34
CA PRO A 63 -33.17 -8.84 -14.17
C PRO A 63 -32.20 -7.90 -14.89
N VAL A 64 -32.67 -6.70 -15.25
CA VAL A 64 -31.86 -5.64 -15.86
C VAL A 64 -30.84 -5.08 -14.85
N SER A 65 -31.26 -4.76 -13.62
CA SER A 65 -30.32 -4.31 -12.57
C SER A 65 -29.25 -5.36 -12.27
N THR A 66 -29.61 -6.64 -12.30
CA THR A 66 -28.67 -7.76 -12.08
C THR A 66 -27.63 -7.87 -13.18
N ILE A 67 -28.03 -7.77 -14.46
CA ILE A 67 -27.11 -7.81 -15.61
C ILE A 67 -26.17 -6.60 -15.58
N VAL A 68 -26.70 -5.39 -15.36
CA VAL A 68 -25.89 -4.17 -15.32
C VAL A 68 -24.89 -4.20 -14.16
N LYS A 69 -25.28 -4.72 -13.00
CA LYS A 69 -24.37 -4.95 -11.86
C LYS A 69 -23.26 -5.94 -12.20
N GLY A 70 -23.56 -7.03 -12.90
CA GLY A 70 -22.56 -7.99 -13.36
C GLY A 70 -21.51 -7.33 -14.27
N VAL A 71 -21.95 -6.51 -15.24
CA VAL A 71 -21.06 -5.75 -16.12
C VAL A 71 -20.20 -4.77 -15.33
N LYS A 72 -20.78 -4.00 -14.40
CA LYS A 72 -20.01 -3.03 -13.59
C LYS A 72 -19.02 -3.71 -12.65
N ARG A 73 -19.36 -4.86 -12.06
CA ARG A 73 -18.43 -5.64 -11.23
C ARG A 73 -17.22 -6.12 -12.03
N ALA A 74 -17.45 -6.67 -13.23
CA ALA A 74 -16.37 -7.05 -14.14
C ALA A 74 -15.50 -5.84 -14.52
N MET A 75 -16.11 -4.68 -14.78
CA MET A 75 -15.40 -3.44 -15.08
C MET A 75 -14.58 -2.91 -13.90
N ALA A 76 -15.05 -3.05 -12.66
CA ALA A 76 -14.30 -2.62 -11.47
C ALA A 76 -13.03 -3.47 -11.27
N GLY A 77 -13.12 -4.78 -11.51
CA GLY A 77 -11.96 -5.69 -11.51
C GLY A 77 -10.96 -5.35 -12.61
N GLU A 78 -11.44 -5.17 -13.84
CA GLU A 78 -10.63 -4.74 -14.99
C GLU A 78 -9.95 -3.38 -14.75
N TYR A 79 -10.68 -2.40 -14.21
CA TYR A 79 -10.14 -1.09 -13.87
C TYR A 79 -9.02 -1.19 -12.82
N SER A 80 -9.21 -1.99 -11.76
CA SER A 80 -8.17 -2.21 -10.75
C SER A 80 -6.92 -2.86 -11.33
N ARG A 81 -7.09 -3.83 -12.24
CA ARG A 81 -5.99 -4.49 -12.96
C ARG A 81 -5.22 -3.51 -13.85
N GLU A 82 -5.94 -2.73 -14.67
CA GLU A 82 -5.34 -1.75 -15.56
C GLU A 82 -4.62 -0.64 -14.77
N LEU A 83 -5.24 -0.15 -13.68
CA LEU A 83 -4.63 0.82 -12.79
C LEU A 83 -3.35 0.27 -12.16
N SER A 84 -3.37 -0.97 -11.68
CA SER A 84 -2.18 -1.61 -11.09
C SER A 84 -1.04 -1.72 -12.08
N ALA A 85 -1.33 -2.09 -13.33
CA ALA A 85 -0.34 -2.14 -14.41
C ALA A 85 0.27 -0.76 -14.70
N LYS A 86 -0.57 0.29 -14.77
CA LYS A 86 -0.11 1.67 -14.99
C LYS A 86 0.70 2.21 -13.81
N VAL A 87 0.27 1.95 -12.58
CA VAL A 87 0.99 2.34 -11.36
C VAL A 87 2.35 1.66 -11.32
N PHE A 88 2.41 0.35 -11.56
CA PHE A 88 3.67 -0.38 -11.61
C PHE A 88 4.63 0.19 -12.67
N ALA A 89 4.15 0.39 -13.90
CA ALA A 89 4.94 1.01 -14.96
C ALA A 89 5.45 2.40 -14.57
N GLY A 90 4.61 3.22 -13.94
CA GLY A 90 4.99 4.53 -13.42
C GLY A 90 6.06 4.46 -12.31
N GLN A 91 5.94 3.50 -11.38
CA GLN A 91 6.95 3.26 -10.34
C GLN A 91 8.30 2.85 -10.97
N CYS A 92 8.30 1.88 -11.88
CA CYS A 92 9.50 1.44 -12.59
C CYS A 92 10.19 2.61 -13.30
N ARG A 93 9.41 3.41 -14.04
CA ARG A 93 9.95 4.58 -14.74
C ARG A 93 10.61 5.57 -13.79
N LEU A 94 10.01 5.84 -12.63
CA LEU A 94 10.60 6.77 -11.67
C LEU A 94 11.88 6.20 -11.02
N ILE A 95 11.97 4.87 -10.82
CA ILE A 95 13.19 4.21 -10.36
C ILE A 95 14.30 4.33 -11.40
N GLU A 96 14.01 4.13 -12.68
CA GLU A 96 14.98 4.31 -13.78
C GLU A 96 15.53 5.73 -13.85
N LEU A 97 14.73 6.73 -13.44
CA LEU A 97 15.15 8.13 -13.34
C LEU A 97 15.93 8.44 -12.05
N GLY A 98 16.21 7.44 -11.21
CA GLY A 98 16.96 7.59 -9.96
C GLY A 98 16.12 8.02 -8.75
N TYR A 99 14.79 8.02 -8.86
CA TYR A 99 13.92 8.41 -7.75
C TYR A 99 13.49 7.23 -6.89
N ARG A 100 13.56 7.41 -5.58
CA ARG A 100 13.12 6.45 -4.58
C ARG A 100 11.59 6.34 -4.55
N GLN A 101 11.08 5.15 -4.86
CA GLN A 101 9.65 4.83 -4.92
C GLN A 101 9.09 4.22 -3.62
N GLY A 102 9.51 4.78 -2.47
CA GLY A 102 9.04 4.38 -1.15
C GLY A 102 10.00 3.48 -0.38
N GLY A 103 9.54 2.98 0.76
CA GLY A 103 10.34 2.25 1.74
C GLY A 103 11.27 3.17 2.57
N PRO A 104 11.79 2.66 3.70
CA PRO A 104 12.81 3.36 4.47
C PRO A 104 14.13 3.47 3.69
N ALA A 105 15.00 4.38 4.13
CA ALA A 105 16.41 4.35 3.76
C ALA A 105 17.08 3.15 4.46
N GLY A 106 18.13 2.59 3.85
CA GLY A 106 19.03 1.70 4.59
C GLY A 106 19.93 2.51 5.51
N TYR A 107 20.49 1.84 6.53
CA TYR A 107 21.49 2.43 7.42
C TYR A 107 22.65 3.05 6.61
N GLY A 108 23.10 4.25 6.97
CA GLY A 108 24.08 5.01 6.20
C GLY A 108 23.53 5.77 4.99
N LEU A 109 22.20 5.75 4.75
CA LEU A 109 21.53 6.55 3.73
C LEU A 109 20.45 7.43 4.36
N ARG A 110 20.11 8.52 3.66
CA ARG A 110 19.00 9.42 4.00
C ARG A 110 18.05 9.61 2.84
N ARG A 111 16.75 9.68 3.16
CA ARG A 111 15.71 10.06 2.21
C ARG A 111 15.72 11.58 2.10
N VAL A 112 15.99 12.11 0.92
CA VAL A 112 16.02 13.54 0.69
C VAL A 112 14.94 13.91 -0.32
N LEU A 113 14.15 14.91 0.03
CA LEU A 113 13.14 15.51 -0.82
C LEU A 113 13.81 16.52 -1.76
N ILE A 114 13.51 16.39 -3.06
CA ILE A 114 13.93 17.34 -4.09
C ILE A 114 12.71 17.88 -4.82
N ASP A 115 12.81 19.11 -5.31
CA ASP A 115 11.77 19.73 -6.13
C ASP A 115 11.86 19.29 -7.61
N GLN A 116 11.04 19.91 -8.46
CA GLN A 116 10.99 19.64 -9.91
C GLN A 116 12.25 20.08 -10.67
N SER A 117 13.02 21.04 -10.11
CA SER A 117 14.30 21.49 -10.66
C SER A 117 15.46 20.58 -10.25
N GLY A 118 15.23 19.65 -9.32
CA GLY A 118 16.25 18.80 -8.72
C GLY A 118 16.94 19.43 -7.51
N SER A 119 16.44 20.58 -7.03
CA SER A 119 17.01 21.26 -5.87
C SER A 119 16.59 20.56 -4.57
N VAL A 120 17.55 20.39 -3.65
CA VAL A 120 17.32 19.78 -2.34
C VAL A 120 16.42 20.67 -1.48
N LYS A 121 15.36 20.09 -0.93
CA LYS A 121 14.43 20.77 -0.01
C LYS A 121 14.74 20.43 1.44
N SER A 122 14.58 19.16 1.80
CA SER A 122 14.73 18.70 3.18
C SER A 122 14.98 17.19 3.24
N GLU A 123 15.53 16.73 4.35
CA GLU A 123 15.53 15.31 4.72
C GLU A 123 14.10 14.89 5.11
N LEU A 124 13.75 13.62 4.85
CA LEU A 124 12.53 12.98 5.32
C LEU A 124 12.90 11.92 6.35
N THR A 125 12.50 12.16 7.60
CA THR A 125 12.64 11.21 8.69
C THR A 125 11.71 10.00 8.51
N ARG A 126 11.84 9.02 9.40
CA ARG A 126 11.05 7.79 9.35
C ARG A 126 9.56 8.13 9.52
N GLY A 127 8.74 7.66 8.59
CA GLY A 127 7.29 7.93 8.58
C GLY A 127 6.89 9.23 7.88
N GLU A 128 7.85 10.09 7.52
CA GLU A 128 7.53 11.29 6.74
C GLU A 128 7.33 10.98 5.26
N HIS A 129 6.36 11.68 4.68
CA HIS A 129 5.94 11.56 3.29
C HIS A 129 6.05 12.91 2.59
N LYS A 130 6.30 12.88 1.28
CA LYS A 130 6.22 14.09 0.46
C LYS A 130 4.78 14.62 0.43
N SER A 131 4.61 15.92 0.59
CA SER A 131 3.29 16.55 0.54
C SER A 131 2.86 16.91 -0.89
N LEU A 132 3.81 17.15 -1.79
CA LEU A 132 3.54 17.52 -3.18
C LEU A 132 3.82 16.34 -4.12
N GLN A 133 2.90 16.09 -5.06
CA GLN A 133 3.06 15.00 -6.02
C GLN A 133 4.25 15.20 -6.96
N THR A 134 4.56 16.46 -7.29
CA THR A 134 5.65 16.84 -8.20
C THR A 134 7.03 16.70 -7.57
N ASP A 135 7.15 16.79 -6.25
CA ASP A 135 8.40 16.51 -5.55
C ASP A 135 8.82 15.05 -5.74
N ARG A 136 10.12 14.81 -5.63
CA ARG A 136 10.76 13.50 -5.74
C ARG A 136 11.57 13.21 -4.49
N VAL A 137 11.78 11.93 -4.21
CA VAL A 137 12.63 11.48 -3.12
C VAL A 137 13.83 10.78 -3.73
N ILE A 138 15.03 11.08 -3.23
CA ILE A 138 16.27 10.40 -3.58
C ILE A 138 16.92 9.83 -2.32
N LEU A 139 17.90 8.95 -2.52
CA LEU A 139 18.78 8.50 -1.44
C LEU A 139 20.10 9.25 -1.55
N MET A 140 20.53 9.84 -0.44
CA MET A 140 21.85 10.45 -0.30
C MET A 140 22.62 9.76 0.82
N PRO A 141 23.97 9.85 0.82
CA PRO A 141 24.77 9.43 1.96
C PRO A 141 24.26 10.07 3.25
N GLY A 142 24.14 9.26 4.30
CA GLY A 142 23.84 9.74 5.65
C GLY A 142 25.09 10.23 6.37
N PRO A 143 25.06 10.29 7.71
CA PRO A 143 26.19 10.71 8.52
C PRO A 143 27.45 9.88 8.22
N ASP A 144 28.60 10.55 8.17
CA ASP A 144 29.88 9.93 7.81
C ASP A 144 30.20 8.69 8.66
N ALA A 145 29.85 8.70 9.95
CA ALA A 145 30.07 7.57 10.84
C ALA A 145 29.27 6.32 10.41
N GLU A 146 28.02 6.50 9.95
CA GLU A 146 27.20 5.40 9.45
C GLU A 146 27.74 4.89 8.11
N VAL A 147 28.09 5.80 7.20
CA VAL A 147 28.66 5.46 5.89
C VAL A 147 29.99 4.71 6.06
N GLN A 148 30.85 5.15 6.98
CA GLN A 148 32.10 4.46 7.33
C GLN A 148 31.84 3.07 7.88
N THR A 149 30.82 2.91 8.73
CA THR A 149 30.41 1.59 9.25
C THR A 149 30.00 0.66 8.11
N VAL A 150 29.17 1.13 7.16
CA VAL A 150 28.76 0.34 5.98
C VAL A 150 29.95 -0.06 5.13
N ASN A 151 30.85 0.89 4.84
CA ASN A 151 32.08 0.61 4.09
C ASN A 151 32.96 -0.42 4.82
N GLN A 152 33.01 -0.37 6.15
CA GLN A 152 33.78 -1.31 6.96
C GLN A 152 33.18 -2.72 6.95
N ILE A 153 31.84 -2.84 6.96
CA ILE A 153 31.13 -4.11 6.78
C ILE A 153 31.53 -4.74 5.45
N TYR A 154 31.49 -3.98 4.35
CA TYR A 154 31.88 -4.48 3.03
C TYR A 154 33.35 -4.91 2.98
N LYS A 155 34.27 -4.15 3.58
CA LYS A 155 35.68 -4.56 3.67
C LYS A 155 35.86 -5.87 4.42
N TRP A 156 35.21 -6.03 5.58
CA TRP A 156 35.30 -7.28 6.35
C TRP A 156 34.74 -8.47 5.58
N PHE A 157 33.66 -8.28 4.83
CA PHE A 157 33.04 -9.33 4.05
C PHE A 157 33.86 -9.70 2.80
N ILE A 158 34.19 -8.70 1.96
CA ILE A 158 34.85 -8.90 0.66
C ILE A 158 36.33 -9.25 0.84
N ASP A 159 37.07 -8.43 1.59
CA ASP A 159 38.52 -8.58 1.72
C ASP A 159 38.89 -9.56 2.84
N GLY A 160 38.10 -9.55 3.91
CA GLY A 160 38.34 -10.35 5.11
C GLY A 160 37.70 -11.74 5.09
N GLY A 161 36.74 -12.01 4.20
CA GLY A 161 35.99 -13.26 4.17
C GLY A 161 35.19 -13.54 5.45
N ILE A 162 34.91 -12.51 6.25
CA ILE A 162 34.24 -12.65 7.55
C ILE A 162 32.74 -12.86 7.32
N PRO A 163 32.12 -13.91 7.89
CA PRO A 163 30.69 -14.14 7.73
C PRO A 163 29.85 -13.06 8.42
N GLU A 164 28.64 -12.84 7.92
CA GLU A 164 27.74 -11.76 8.36
C GLU A 164 27.40 -11.86 9.85
N SER A 165 27.30 -13.08 10.39
CA SER A 165 27.05 -13.32 11.82
C SER A 165 28.18 -12.83 12.71
N GLU A 166 29.43 -13.01 12.29
CA GLU A 166 30.60 -12.54 13.03
C GLU A 166 30.79 -11.03 12.89
N ILE A 167 30.50 -10.48 11.70
CA ILE A 167 30.44 -9.02 11.50
C ILE A 167 29.41 -8.40 12.45
N ALA A 168 28.21 -8.97 12.54
CA ALA A 168 27.18 -8.49 13.45
C ALA A 168 27.63 -8.57 14.93
N ALA A 169 28.25 -9.68 15.34
CA ALA A 169 28.80 -9.82 16.68
C ALA A 169 29.88 -8.78 16.99
N ARG A 170 30.75 -8.47 16.02
CA ARG A 170 31.79 -7.44 16.15
C ARG A 170 31.18 -6.05 16.30
N LEU A 171 30.20 -5.68 15.48
CA LEU A 171 29.50 -4.40 15.58
C LEU A 171 28.77 -4.24 16.93
N ASN A 172 28.11 -5.31 17.38
CA ASN A 172 27.46 -5.33 18.69
C ASN A 172 28.49 -5.16 19.82
N GLY A 173 29.66 -5.80 19.72
CA GLY A 173 30.76 -5.63 20.67
C GLY A 173 31.37 -4.24 20.68
N GLN A 174 31.27 -3.49 19.57
CA GLN A 174 31.70 -2.09 19.45
C GLN A 174 30.64 -1.10 19.95
N GLY A 175 29.43 -1.56 20.27
CA GLY A 175 28.32 -0.70 20.67
C GLY A 175 27.74 0.12 19.52
N THR A 176 27.96 -0.29 18.27
CA THR A 176 27.37 0.37 17.09
C THR A 176 25.85 0.25 17.13
N ARG A 177 25.15 1.39 17.09
CA ARG A 177 23.69 1.43 17.07
C ARG A 177 23.15 1.52 15.65
N THR A 178 21.94 1.02 15.46
CA THR A 178 21.15 1.29 14.25
C THR A 178 20.63 2.72 14.25
N ASP A 179 20.15 3.18 13.10
CA ASP A 179 19.38 4.42 12.91
C ASP A 179 17.93 4.32 13.42
N LEU A 180 17.60 3.18 14.04
CA LEU A 180 16.37 2.92 14.75
C LEU A 180 16.65 3.06 16.25
N ASP A 181 15.99 4.01 16.90
CA ASP A 181 16.01 4.19 18.36
C ASP A 181 15.50 2.94 19.11
#